data_AF-A0A1J1GK73-F1
#
_entry.id   AF-A0A1J1GK73-F1
#
_cell.length_a   1.000
_cell.length_b   1.000
_cell.length_c   1.000
_cell.angle_alpha   90.00
_cell.angle_beta   90.00
_cell.angle_gamma   90.00
#
_symmetry.space_group_name_H-M   'P 1'
#
loop_
_entity.id
_entity.type
_entity.pdbx_description
1 polymer ?
#
loop_
_entity_poly.entity_id
_entity_poly.type
_entity_poly.pdbx_seq_one_letter_code
_entity_poly.pdbx_strand_id
1 'polypeptide(L)'
;MNNIIKFLMKKEDMNKRIFSVQIDSKNFIMPNFLFKNILKILINIDLYGNKAYNNSNRFKLKFVKYKEIQLIRDLAEVFNFADKDILNDAGLTIKEVQSLYNMNETKNEDTALEGFFVDSRLLFAKLVDLIFLKNFNEKLKQEKARVDSLCYALWIMNNKITGYMKSIRGNVNNHIDYVFDDLESFESELIAYTDVDAYININERSQDLLVNKQNAYDYFKKSELSKKIKLKPKKSFTFFNKLHERNNQFLSKINRQIYEYDIVVFSNLGKTVQRFPLKYVTVVTHSYMENFLAPMKGILNAFASAIFIENKKKGVSINTSLKVNIEYLNSLISDMHRILDATIASKTHKLFVRINKILNGDIKCLIAIIIFILEQDRCTNKLKLDYLKDKHGDEIFNDKFLSHIYELFLQEKDDLKKSLDEFKTYIRAIFGFTVNSSGIRSLVQMIYKSNEKDFILKLFHVIVHSLGCKRQLNYYSTFLEMLKRNSERSLIVKFINFFKERNEVLYIPKAKSRNVILSFLDIYDNSNIFFELKNINIKLIRQALEMDFSVRRFRGYDCLINLLIKELSKLKKNFIYSEEKRINKNAIIFLLYEIKEFNSYKKYRYIKYT
;
A
#
# COMPACT_ATOMS: atom_id res chain seq x y z
N MET A 1 -23.42 11.74 -18.41
CA MET A 1 -22.45 11.21 -19.40
C MET A 1 -21.52 12.29 -19.99
N ASN A 2 -21.98 13.52 -20.25
CA ASN A 2 -21.13 14.63 -20.74
C ASN A 2 -19.96 15.05 -19.82
N ASN A 3 -20.01 14.76 -18.51
CA ASN A 3 -18.96 15.13 -17.55
C ASN A 3 -17.77 14.16 -17.52
N ILE A 4 -17.95 12.88 -17.84
CA ILE A 4 -16.86 11.89 -17.90
C ILE A 4 -16.03 12.09 -19.18
N ILE A 5 -16.68 12.45 -20.29
CA ILE A 5 -16.03 12.79 -21.56
C ILE A 5 -15.23 14.10 -21.45
N LYS A 6 -15.77 15.12 -20.75
CA LYS A 6 -15.01 16.35 -20.41
C LYS A 6 -13.79 16.07 -19.50
N PHE A 7 -13.89 15.09 -18.61
CA PHE A 7 -12.80 14.74 -17.68
C PHE A 7 -11.64 14.02 -18.38
N LEU A 8 -11.93 13.13 -19.34
CA LEU A 8 -10.89 12.46 -20.15
C LEU A 8 -10.20 13.44 -21.12
N MET A 9 -10.94 14.39 -21.70
CA MET A 9 -10.38 15.40 -22.62
C MET A 9 -9.47 16.42 -21.92
N LYS A 10 -9.77 16.83 -20.67
CA LYS A 10 -8.95 17.81 -19.94
C LYS A 10 -7.59 17.27 -19.49
N LYS A 11 -7.44 15.94 -19.44
CA LYS A 11 -6.20 15.26 -19.01
C LYS A 11 -5.18 15.09 -20.17
N GLU A 12 -5.65 15.04 -21.41
CA GLU A 12 -4.79 14.96 -22.60
C GLU A 12 -4.24 16.33 -23.03
N ASP A 13 -5.02 17.41 -22.89
CA ASP A 13 -4.55 18.77 -23.21
C ASP A 13 -3.47 19.28 -22.22
N MET A 14 -3.46 18.78 -20.97
CA MET A 14 -2.38 19.08 -20.02
C MET A 14 -1.06 18.38 -20.37
N ASN A 15 -1.11 17.21 -21.01
CA ASN A 15 0.11 16.46 -21.37
C ASN A 15 0.79 16.98 -22.64
N LYS A 16 0.14 17.84 -23.42
CA LYS A 16 0.74 18.48 -24.62
C LYS A 16 1.42 19.83 -24.37
N ARG A 17 1.32 20.40 -23.16
CA ARG A 17 1.91 21.72 -22.82
C ARG A 17 3.18 21.68 -21.98
N ILE A 18 3.80 20.51 -21.78
CA ILE A 18 5.02 20.38 -20.98
C ILE A 18 6.12 19.71 -21.80
N PHE A 19 6.57 20.36 -22.87
CA PHE A 19 7.87 20.08 -23.50
C PHE A 19 8.35 21.31 -24.26
N SER A 20 8.96 22.26 -23.54
CA SER A 20 9.97 23.19 -24.08
C SER A 20 10.47 24.12 -22.97
N VAL A 21 11.59 23.79 -22.31
CA VAL A 21 12.51 24.80 -21.77
C VAL A 21 13.94 24.24 -21.89
N GLN A 22 14.78 25.01 -22.57
CA GLN A 22 16.21 24.80 -22.78
C GLN A 22 16.98 24.69 -21.47
N ILE A 23 17.99 23.82 -21.50
CA ILE A 23 19.04 23.69 -20.51
C ILE A 23 19.99 24.87 -20.68
N ASP A 24 20.27 25.58 -19.59
CA ASP A 24 21.50 26.34 -19.48
C ASP A 24 22.18 26.08 -18.14
N SER A 25 23.50 25.99 -18.22
CA SER A 25 24.39 25.36 -17.25
C SER A 25 25.17 26.41 -16.46
N LYS A 26 25.20 26.29 -15.12
CA LYS A 26 26.39 26.49 -14.24
C LYS A 26 26.03 26.48 -12.75
N ASN A 27 26.68 25.56 -12.05
CA ASN A 27 27.12 25.57 -10.64
C ASN A 27 26.09 25.73 -9.50
N PHE A 28 25.86 24.63 -8.76
CA PHE A 28 26.34 24.51 -7.37
C PHE A 28 26.37 23.02 -6.95
N ILE A 29 27.57 22.44 -7.01
CA ILE A 29 27.92 21.08 -6.63
C ILE A 29 28.18 21.07 -5.12
N MET A 30 27.20 20.66 -4.31
CA MET A 30 27.36 20.38 -2.86
C MET A 30 26.26 19.48 -2.25
N PRO A 31 25.00 19.40 -2.75
CA PRO A 31 23.97 18.53 -2.13
C PRO A 31 24.19 17.02 -2.37
N ASN A 32 24.92 16.65 -3.43
CA ASN A 32 25.09 15.25 -3.84
C ASN A 32 25.98 14.43 -2.88
N PHE A 33 26.85 15.09 -2.11
CA PHE A 33 27.70 14.43 -1.12
C PHE A 33 26.91 14.07 0.15
N LEU A 34 26.00 14.94 0.60
CA LEU A 34 25.13 14.69 1.75
C LEU A 34 24.06 13.63 1.44
N PHE A 35 23.48 13.62 0.24
CA PHE A 35 22.50 12.60 -0.15
C PHE A 35 23.12 11.20 -0.23
N LYS A 36 24.37 11.08 -0.72
CA LYS A 36 25.10 9.81 -0.71
C LYS A 36 25.42 9.32 0.71
N ASN A 37 25.71 10.21 1.65
CA ASN A 37 25.93 9.83 3.05
C ASN A 37 24.62 9.41 3.75
N ILE A 38 23.49 10.05 3.46
CA ILE A 38 22.15 9.63 3.94
C ILE A 38 21.77 8.26 3.35
N LEU A 39 22.07 8.01 2.08
CA LEU A 39 21.83 6.71 1.45
C LEU A 39 22.72 5.61 2.07
N LYS A 40 23.98 5.93 2.41
CA LYS A 40 24.87 5.01 3.16
C LYS A 40 24.35 4.72 4.57
N ILE A 41 23.74 5.70 5.25
CA ILE A 41 23.14 5.52 6.58
C ILE A 41 21.83 4.74 6.51
N LEU A 42 20.97 4.96 5.52
CA LEU A 42 19.75 4.18 5.30
C LEU A 42 20.05 2.72 4.94
N ILE A 43 21.07 2.49 4.09
CA ILE A 43 21.55 1.14 3.79
C ILE A 43 22.17 0.48 5.04
N ASN A 44 22.87 1.24 5.89
CA ASN A 44 23.32 0.72 7.18
C ASN A 44 22.14 0.40 8.11
N ILE A 45 21.09 1.21 8.20
CA ILE A 45 19.92 0.91 9.05
C ILE A 45 19.16 -0.34 8.56
N ASP A 46 19.01 -0.54 7.25
CA ASP A 46 18.41 -1.76 6.70
C ASP A 46 19.31 -3.01 6.88
N LEU A 47 20.65 -2.85 6.92
CA LEU A 47 21.58 -3.95 7.20
C LEU A 47 21.74 -4.24 8.70
N TYR A 48 21.56 -3.26 9.58
CA TYR A 48 21.66 -3.42 11.03
C TYR A 48 20.31 -3.78 11.70
N GLY A 49 19.16 -3.52 11.06
CA GLY A 49 17.84 -3.99 11.51
C GLY A 49 17.63 -5.51 11.39
N ASN A 50 18.46 -6.20 10.59
CA ASN A 50 18.44 -7.65 10.40
C ASN A 50 19.48 -8.41 11.24
N LYS A 51 20.22 -7.73 12.14
CA LYS A 51 21.22 -8.36 13.02
C LYS A 51 20.83 -8.43 14.50
N ALA A 52 19.71 -7.82 14.92
CA ALA A 52 19.30 -7.81 16.32
C ALA A 52 18.81 -9.19 16.85
N TYR A 53 18.61 -10.19 15.98
CA TYR A 53 18.24 -11.56 16.40
C TYR A 53 19.40 -12.58 16.38
N ASN A 54 20.59 -12.21 15.90
CA ASN A 54 21.70 -13.16 15.74
C ASN A 54 22.91 -12.90 16.67
N ASN A 55 22.81 -11.99 17.65
CA ASN A 55 23.94 -11.65 18.54
C ASN A 55 23.58 -11.56 20.02
N SER A 56 22.72 -12.46 20.54
CA SER A 56 22.53 -12.65 21.98
C SER A 56 23.22 -13.92 22.48
N ASN A 57 24.53 -14.08 22.20
CA ASN A 57 25.38 -14.98 22.97
C ASN A 57 26.25 -14.12 23.90
N ARG A 58 26.09 -14.35 25.22
CA ARG A 58 26.75 -13.71 26.38
C ARG A 58 26.00 -12.55 27.06
N PHE A 59 24.81 -12.85 27.59
CA PHE A 59 24.41 -12.30 28.89
C PHE A 59 24.23 -13.47 29.86
N LYS A 60 25.16 -13.63 30.82
CA LYS A 60 24.96 -14.50 31.98
C LYS A 60 23.93 -13.84 32.89
N LEU A 61 22.66 -14.17 32.70
CA LEU A 61 21.60 -13.84 33.65
C LEU A 61 21.84 -14.62 34.95
N LYS A 62 22.03 -13.90 36.06
CA LYS A 62 21.94 -14.46 37.41
C LYS A 62 20.52 -15.02 37.58
N PHE A 63 20.42 -16.32 37.81
CA PHE A 63 19.19 -17.06 37.94
C PHE A 63 18.31 -16.51 39.08
N VAL A 64 17.17 -15.93 38.71
CA VAL A 64 15.98 -15.92 39.58
C VAL A 64 15.18 -17.16 39.17
N LYS A 65 14.94 -18.07 40.12
CA LYS A 65 14.14 -19.28 39.94
C LYS A 65 12.71 -18.91 39.55
N TYR A 66 12.44 -18.81 38.25
CA TYR A 66 11.07 -18.88 37.73
C TYR A 66 10.64 -20.35 37.65
N LYS A 67 9.37 -20.61 38.01
CA LYS A 67 8.68 -21.90 37.79
C LYS A 67 9.03 -22.42 36.39
N GLU A 68 9.37 -23.70 36.30
CA GLU A 68 9.72 -24.39 35.05
C GLU A 68 8.77 -23.99 33.92
N ILE A 69 9.21 -23.04 33.10
CA ILE A 69 8.67 -22.88 31.77
C ILE A 69 9.23 -24.08 31.03
N GLN A 70 8.42 -25.14 30.92
CA GLN A 70 8.62 -26.12 29.87
C GLN A 70 8.53 -25.36 28.54
N LEU A 71 9.70 -24.93 28.06
CA LEU A 71 9.91 -24.63 26.67
C LEU A 71 9.59 -25.93 25.93
N ILE A 72 8.33 -26.10 25.52
CA ILE A 72 7.98 -26.99 24.42
C ILE A 72 8.62 -26.35 23.20
N ARG A 73 9.92 -26.61 23.05
CA ARG A 73 10.55 -26.56 21.76
C ARG A 73 9.88 -27.68 21.00
N ASP A 74 8.94 -27.34 20.12
CA ASP A 74 8.80 -28.08 18.87
C ASP A 74 10.12 -27.87 18.11
N LEU A 75 11.21 -28.46 18.61
CA LEU A 75 12.35 -28.82 17.81
C LEU A 75 11.72 -29.59 16.67
N ALA A 76 11.71 -28.98 15.49
CA ALA A 76 11.36 -29.67 14.27
C ALA A 76 12.18 -30.96 14.27
N GLU A 77 11.54 -32.07 14.63
CA GLU A 77 12.10 -33.39 14.47
C GLU A 77 12.52 -33.43 13.01
N VAL A 78 13.84 -33.47 12.79
CA VAL A 78 14.42 -33.64 11.46
C VAL A 78 14.19 -35.10 11.13
N PHE A 79 12.94 -35.42 10.81
CA PHE A 79 12.61 -36.69 10.23
C PHE A 79 13.20 -36.68 8.82
N ASN A 80 14.26 -37.45 8.64
CA ASN A 80 14.67 -37.92 7.32
C ASN A 80 13.56 -38.85 6.81
N PHE A 81 12.47 -38.27 6.33
CA PHE A 81 11.44 -39.01 5.62
C PHE A 81 12.02 -39.43 4.27
N ALA A 82 12.05 -40.73 4.05
CA ALA A 82 12.31 -41.29 2.73
C ALA A 82 11.01 -41.28 1.92
N ASP A 83 11.11 -41.38 0.60
CA ASP A 83 9.95 -41.42 -0.30
C ASP A 83 8.92 -42.49 0.05
N LYS A 84 9.40 -43.59 0.63
CA LYS A 84 8.62 -44.73 1.15
C LYS A 84 7.70 -44.36 2.32
N ASP A 85 7.95 -43.25 2.99
CA ASP A 85 7.21 -42.81 4.17
C ASP A 85 6.08 -41.83 3.79
N ILE A 86 5.95 -41.46 2.50
CA ILE A 86 4.88 -40.59 1.99
C ILE A 86 3.88 -41.43 1.19
N LEU A 87 2.84 -41.90 1.87
CA LEU A 87 1.81 -42.78 1.29
C LEU A 87 0.53 -42.01 0.94
N ASN A 88 -0.12 -42.40 -0.15
CA ASN A 88 -1.47 -41.93 -0.50
C ASN A 88 -2.57 -42.79 0.15
N ASP A 89 -3.84 -42.40 -0.04
CA ASP A 89 -5.01 -43.10 0.49
C ASP A 89 -5.11 -44.57 0.00
N ALA A 90 -4.42 -44.95 -1.08
CA ALA A 90 -4.32 -46.32 -1.59
C ALA A 90 -3.08 -47.08 -1.09
N GLY A 91 -2.27 -46.49 -0.21
CA GLY A 91 -1.04 -47.08 0.31
C GLY A 91 0.17 -47.02 -0.64
N LEU A 92 0.07 -46.32 -1.76
CA LEU A 92 1.16 -46.13 -2.71
C LEU A 92 2.09 -45.00 -2.27
N THR A 93 3.40 -45.20 -2.43
CA THR A 93 4.42 -44.19 -2.15
C THR A 93 4.36 -43.05 -3.18
N ILE A 94 4.82 -41.86 -2.79
CA ILE A 94 4.91 -40.72 -3.73
C ILE A 94 5.75 -40.98 -4.98
N LYS A 95 6.73 -41.90 -4.88
CA LYS A 95 7.53 -42.34 -6.03
C LYS A 95 6.74 -43.26 -6.95
N GLU A 96 5.97 -44.20 -6.41
CA GLU A 96 5.09 -45.07 -7.20
C GLU A 96 3.98 -44.27 -7.89
N VAL A 97 3.36 -43.32 -7.18
CA VAL A 97 2.36 -42.42 -7.77
C VAL A 97 2.98 -41.58 -8.89
N GLN A 98 4.22 -41.08 -8.73
CA GLN A 98 4.95 -40.40 -9.80
C GLN A 98 5.18 -41.31 -11.02
N SER A 99 5.57 -42.56 -10.81
CA SER A 99 5.77 -43.54 -11.90
C SER A 99 4.47 -43.81 -12.65
N LEU A 100 3.37 -44.07 -11.93
CA LEU A 100 2.05 -44.31 -12.52
C LEU A 100 1.52 -43.09 -13.28
N TYR A 101 1.72 -41.90 -12.73
CA TYR A 101 1.37 -40.64 -13.39
C TYR A 101 2.15 -40.46 -14.70
N ASN A 102 3.46 -40.74 -14.69
CA ASN A 102 4.29 -40.67 -15.90
C ASN A 102 3.95 -41.75 -16.96
N MET A 103 3.40 -42.89 -16.53
CA MET A 103 2.97 -43.99 -17.42
C MET A 103 1.57 -43.79 -18.00
N ASN A 104 0.88 -42.68 -17.68
CA ASN A 104 -0.50 -42.38 -18.08
C ASN A 104 -1.55 -43.41 -17.60
N GLU A 105 -1.22 -44.27 -16.62
CA GLU A 105 -2.13 -45.31 -16.11
C GLU A 105 -3.10 -44.81 -15.02
N THR A 106 -2.92 -43.59 -14.53
CA THR A 106 -3.90 -42.92 -13.68
C THR A 106 -5.10 -42.52 -14.54
N LYS A 107 -6.20 -43.28 -14.43
CA LYS A 107 -7.49 -43.06 -15.13
C LYS A 107 -7.93 -41.59 -15.06
N ASN A 108 -8.62 -41.14 -16.12
CA ASN A 108 -9.38 -39.88 -16.25
C ASN A 108 -9.54 -39.15 -14.91
N GLU A 109 -8.90 -37.99 -14.79
CA GLU A 109 -9.12 -37.05 -13.70
C GLU A 109 -10.56 -36.53 -13.79
N ASP A 110 -11.56 -37.29 -13.33
CA ASP A 110 -12.93 -36.82 -13.07
C ASP A 110 -12.90 -35.89 -11.85
N THR A 111 -12.18 -34.78 -12.01
CA THR A 111 -12.07 -33.70 -11.04
C THR A 111 -12.59 -32.42 -11.70
N ALA A 112 -12.89 -31.39 -10.90
CA ALA A 112 -13.33 -30.09 -11.41
C ALA A 112 -12.30 -29.38 -12.34
N LEU A 113 -11.10 -29.96 -12.47
CA LEU A 113 -10.10 -29.64 -13.48
C LEU A 113 -10.39 -30.48 -14.72
N GLU A 114 -11.20 -29.99 -15.66
CA GLU A 114 -11.39 -30.69 -16.94
C GLU A 114 -10.04 -30.89 -17.65
N GLY A 115 -9.67 -32.15 -17.88
CA GLY A 115 -8.56 -32.57 -18.74
C GLY A 115 -7.55 -33.52 -18.08
N PHE A 116 -7.03 -34.45 -18.88
CA PHE A 116 -5.90 -35.31 -18.51
C PHE A 116 -4.59 -34.52 -18.61
N PHE A 117 -3.82 -34.41 -17.52
CA PHE A 117 -2.50 -33.76 -17.56
C PHE A 117 -1.39 -34.80 -17.61
N VAL A 118 -0.77 -34.95 -18.77
CA VAL A 118 0.44 -35.77 -18.94
C VAL A 118 1.66 -35.11 -18.27
N ASP A 119 1.64 -33.78 -18.11
CA ASP A 119 2.75 -33.00 -17.55
C ASP A 119 2.36 -32.30 -16.25
N SER A 120 3.03 -32.69 -15.16
CA SER A 120 2.89 -32.09 -13.82
C SER A 120 3.13 -30.57 -13.81
N ARG A 121 3.91 -30.04 -14.74
CA ARG A 121 4.17 -28.59 -14.86
C ARG A 121 2.97 -27.84 -15.40
N LEU A 122 2.20 -28.45 -16.31
CA LEU A 122 0.94 -27.89 -16.80
C LEU A 122 -0.11 -27.94 -15.70
N LEU A 123 -0.20 -29.06 -14.96
CA LEU A 123 -1.06 -29.17 -13.79
C LEU A 123 -0.69 -28.11 -12.74
N PHE A 124 0.59 -27.89 -12.47
CA PHE A 124 1.06 -26.85 -11.56
C PHE A 124 0.56 -25.46 -11.98
N ALA A 125 0.71 -25.07 -13.24
CA ALA A 125 0.23 -23.77 -13.71
C ALA A 125 -1.29 -23.61 -13.54
N LYS A 126 -2.07 -24.68 -13.78
CA LYS A 126 -3.53 -24.69 -13.54
C LYS A 126 -3.88 -24.57 -12.06
N LEU A 127 -3.20 -25.33 -11.20
CA LEU A 127 -3.41 -25.25 -9.75
C LEU A 127 -3.05 -23.86 -9.23
N VAL A 128 -1.99 -23.24 -9.74
CA VAL A 128 -1.65 -21.85 -9.37
C VAL A 128 -2.75 -20.88 -9.80
N ASP A 129 -3.28 -20.98 -11.02
CA ASP A 129 -4.39 -20.14 -11.47
C ASP A 129 -5.64 -20.32 -10.60
N LEU A 130 -5.97 -21.54 -10.20
CA LEU A 130 -7.10 -21.82 -9.31
C LEU A 130 -6.88 -21.31 -7.88
N ILE A 131 -5.76 -21.68 -7.26
CA ILE A 131 -5.53 -21.40 -5.83
C ILE A 131 -5.26 -19.92 -5.57
N PHE A 132 -4.58 -19.24 -6.50
CA PHE A 132 -4.15 -17.85 -6.32
C PHE A 132 -5.01 -16.86 -7.11
N LEU A 133 -5.63 -17.24 -8.23
CA LEU A 133 -6.30 -16.27 -9.13
C LEU A 133 -7.81 -16.47 -9.31
N LYS A 134 -8.42 -17.54 -8.79
CA LYS A 134 -9.86 -17.86 -8.97
C LYS A 134 -10.80 -16.67 -8.75
N ASN A 135 -10.68 -15.97 -7.61
CA ASN A 135 -11.52 -14.82 -7.25
C ASN A 135 -10.78 -13.47 -7.42
N PHE A 136 -9.75 -13.43 -8.28
CA PHE A 136 -8.85 -12.29 -8.38
C PHE A 136 -9.56 -10.95 -8.66
N ASN A 137 -10.51 -10.91 -9.60
CA ASN A 137 -11.24 -9.68 -9.95
C ASN A 137 -12.15 -9.20 -8.82
N GLU A 138 -12.75 -10.11 -8.07
CA GLU A 138 -13.56 -9.74 -6.90
C GLU A 138 -12.69 -9.15 -5.80
N LYS A 139 -11.53 -9.79 -5.54
CA LYS A 139 -10.53 -9.29 -4.59
C LYS A 139 -10.00 -7.93 -4.99
N LEU A 140 -9.76 -7.71 -6.28
CA LEU A 140 -9.35 -6.44 -6.85
C LEU A 140 -10.36 -5.32 -6.57
N LYS A 141 -11.66 -5.59 -6.81
CA LYS A 141 -12.75 -4.63 -6.54
C LYS A 141 -12.91 -4.35 -5.06
N GLN A 142 -12.87 -5.39 -4.22
CA GLN A 142 -12.93 -5.27 -2.76
C GLN A 142 -11.78 -4.40 -2.25
N GLU A 143 -10.57 -4.61 -2.76
CA GLU A 143 -9.39 -3.85 -2.36
C GLU A 143 -9.53 -2.36 -2.69
N LYS A 144 -9.93 -2.05 -3.93
CA LYS A 144 -10.16 -0.66 -4.36
C LYS A 144 -11.21 0.03 -3.48
N ALA A 145 -12.36 -0.61 -3.27
CA ALA A 145 -13.44 -0.04 -2.46
C ALA A 145 -12.99 0.28 -1.04
N ARG A 146 -12.14 -0.57 -0.45
CA ARG A 146 -11.59 -0.34 0.90
C ARG A 146 -10.55 0.77 0.94
N VAL A 147 -9.62 0.78 -0.02
CA VAL A 147 -8.64 1.86 -0.13
C VAL A 147 -9.35 3.21 -0.27
N ASP A 148 -10.38 3.29 -1.10
CA ASP A 148 -11.18 4.51 -1.26
C ASP A 148 -11.94 4.87 0.02
N SER A 149 -12.51 3.90 0.74
CA SER A 149 -13.16 4.12 2.04
C SER A 149 -12.18 4.67 3.10
N LEU A 150 -10.99 4.07 3.21
CA LEU A 150 -9.93 4.53 4.12
C LEU A 150 -9.46 5.95 3.75
N CYS A 151 -9.25 6.22 2.47
CA CYS A 151 -8.92 7.56 1.98
C CYS A 151 -9.99 8.58 2.38
N TYR A 152 -11.26 8.21 2.23
CA TYR A 152 -12.39 9.07 2.57
C TYR A 152 -12.48 9.32 4.08
N ALA A 153 -12.24 8.31 4.91
CA ALA A 153 -12.21 8.45 6.36
C ALA A 153 -11.08 9.41 6.82
N LEU A 154 -9.88 9.25 6.29
CA LEU A 154 -8.74 10.14 6.54
C LEU A 154 -9.05 11.58 6.08
N TRP A 155 -9.64 11.74 4.90
CA TRP A 155 -10.03 13.04 4.37
C TRP A 155 -11.08 13.75 5.25
N ILE A 156 -12.12 13.04 5.71
CA ILE A 156 -13.11 13.59 6.65
C ILE A 156 -12.42 14.07 7.93
N MET A 157 -11.55 13.24 8.51
CA MET A 157 -10.85 13.58 9.75
C MET A 157 -9.96 14.81 9.58
N ASN A 158 -9.19 14.87 8.48
CA ASN A 158 -8.39 16.03 8.13
C ASN A 158 -9.24 17.30 8.02
N ASN A 159 -10.39 17.23 7.34
CA ASN A 159 -11.32 18.36 7.23
C ASN A 159 -11.91 18.78 8.57
N LYS A 160 -12.22 17.83 9.47
CA LYS A 160 -12.70 18.14 10.82
C LYS A 160 -11.65 18.91 11.63
N ILE A 161 -10.39 18.46 11.61
CA ILE A 161 -9.29 19.11 12.33
C ILE A 161 -9.04 20.51 11.77
N THR A 162 -8.89 20.62 10.45
CA THR A 162 -8.61 21.89 9.80
C THR A 162 -9.77 22.88 9.94
N GLY A 163 -11.02 22.40 9.88
CA GLY A 163 -12.22 23.19 10.14
C GLY A 163 -12.28 23.70 11.58
N TYR A 164 -12.01 22.84 12.56
CA TYR A 164 -11.96 23.23 13.98
C TYR A 164 -10.85 24.27 14.23
N MET A 165 -9.64 24.07 13.70
CA MET A 165 -8.54 25.04 13.77
C MET A 165 -8.94 26.41 13.22
N LYS A 166 -9.61 26.44 12.06
CA LYS A 166 -10.10 27.68 11.47
C LYS A 166 -11.14 28.35 12.37
N SER A 167 -12.03 27.58 12.98
CA SER A 167 -13.10 28.09 13.84
C SER A 167 -12.58 28.74 15.13
N ILE A 168 -11.50 28.22 15.72
CA ILE A 168 -10.92 28.78 16.94
C ILE A 168 -10.02 29.99 16.66
N ARG A 169 -9.39 30.06 15.48
CA ARG A 169 -8.39 31.08 15.14
C ARG A 169 -8.91 32.51 15.29
N GLY A 170 -10.12 32.80 14.78
CA GLY A 170 -10.68 34.16 14.86
C GLY A 170 -10.85 34.64 16.30
N ASN A 171 -11.42 33.80 17.16
CA ASN A 171 -11.61 34.12 18.57
C ASN A 171 -10.28 34.30 19.32
N VAL A 172 -9.29 33.46 19.01
CA VAL A 172 -7.95 33.56 19.62
C VAL A 172 -7.24 34.83 19.16
N ASN A 173 -7.24 35.12 17.86
CA ASN A 173 -6.63 36.34 17.31
C ASN A 173 -7.26 37.58 17.93
N ASN A 174 -8.59 37.67 17.98
CA ASN A 174 -9.30 38.79 18.61
C ASN A 174 -8.93 38.94 20.09
N HIS A 175 -8.77 37.83 20.82
CA HIS A 175 -8.35 37.88 22.23
C HIS A 175 -6.90 38.34 22.36
N ILE A 176 -6.00 37.88 21.49
CA ILE A 176 -4.59 38.30 21.49
C ILE A 176 -4.48 39.80 21.15
N ASP A 177 -5.24 40.26 20.15
CA ASP A 177 -5.29 41.67 19.75
C ASP A 177 -5.81 42.56 20.88
N TYR A 178 -6.72 42.07 21.71
CA TYR A 178 -7.13 42.77 22.93
C TYR A 178 -6.06 42.79 24.03
N VAL A 179 -5.21 41.76 24.09
CA VAL A 179 -4.15 41.65 25.10
C VAL A 179 -2.97 42.57 24.78
N PHE A 180 -2.64 42.73 23.50
CA PHE A 180 -1.69 43.73 23.04
C PHE A 180 -2.36 45.10 22.98
N ASP A 181 -1.84 46.09 23.71
CA ASP A 181 -2.44 47.43 23.71
C ASP A 181 -2.33 48.14 22.35
N ASP A 182 -1.30 47.82 21.58
CA ASP A 182 -1.00 48.36 20.25
C ASP A 182 -0.02 47.41 19.55
N LEU A 183 -0.52 46.30 19.01
CA LEU A 183 0.32 45.27 18.38
C LEU A 183 1.10 45.82 17.18
N GLU A 184 0.46 46.65 16.36
CA GLU A 184 1.02 47.20 15.12
C GLU A 184 2.31 47.99 15.37
N SER A 185 2.36 48.76 16.45
CA SER A 185 3.56 49.51 16.85
C SER A 185 4.78 48.66 17.24
N PHE A 186 4.56 47.37 17.54
CA PHE A 186 5.61 46.42 17.95
C PHE A 186 5.86 45.31 16.92
N GLU A 187 5.13 45.29 15.81
CA GLU A 187 5.12 44.18 14.85
C GLU A 187 6.53 43.82 14.35
N SER A 188 7.32 44.81 13.90
CA SER A 188 8.69 44.56 13.40
C SER A 188 9.63 43.97 14.46
N GLU A 189 9.47 44.39 15.71
CA GLU A 189 10.26 43.88 16.84
C GLU A 189 9.81 42.49 17.25
N LEU A 190 8.49 42.24 17.26
CA LEU A 190 7.93 40.93 17.54
C LEU A 190 8.29 39.91 16.47
N ILE A 191 8.28 40.29 15.19
CA ILE A 191 8.79 39.47 14.09
C ILE A 191 10.26 39.14 14.34
N ALA A 192 11.13 40.12 14.57
CA ALA A 192 12.55 39.85 14.82
C ALA A 192 12.77 38.98 16.07
N TYR A 193 11.94 39.17 17.10
CA TYR A 193 11.99 38.41 18.34
C TYR A 193 11.53 36.96 18.18
N THR A 194 10.58 36.73 17.27
CA THR A 194 9.99 35.42 17.02
C THR A 194 10.53 34.76 15.75
N ASP A 195 11.31 35.41 14.90
CA ASP A 195 11.92 34.80 13.71
C ASP A 195 13.18 34.00 14.07
N VAL A 196 13.00 33.04 14.97
CA VAL A 196 14.00 32.11 15.47
C VAL A 196 13.45 30.70 15.40
N ASP A 197 14.31 29.69 15.19
CA ASP A 197 13.88 28.29 15.24
C ASP A 197 13.25 27.96 16.60
N ALA A 198 12.06 27.35 16.63
CA ALA A 198 11.46 26.85 17.87
C ALA A 198 10.96 25.42 17.73
N TYR A 199 11.39 24.56 18.63
CA TYR A 199 11.06 23.14 18.63
C TYR A 199 10.30 22.81 19.92
N ILE A 200 9.19 22.10 19.79
CA ILE A 200 8.42 21.61 20.94
C ILE A 200 8.70 20.11 21.04
N ASN A 201 9.36 19.68 22.10
CA ASN A 201 9.54 18.27 22.42
C ASN A 201 8.40 17.83 23.34
N ILE A 202 7.67 16.78 22.96
CA ILE A 202 6.55 16.24 23.75
C ILE A 202 6.88 14.79 24.05
N ASN A 203 7.21 14.47 25.31
CA ASN A 203 7.35 13.09 25.77
C ASN A 203 6.27 12.79 26.82
N GLU A 204 6.16 11.53 27.25
CA GLU A 204 5.14 11.09 28.24
C GLU A 204 5.20 11.86 29.58
N ARG A 205 6.33 12.52 29.89
CA ARG A 205 6.62 13.15 31.19
C ARG A 205 6.81 14.68 31.14
N SER A 206 7.15 15.27 30.00
CA SER A 206 7.46 16.70 29.84
C SER A 206 7.08 17.25 28.45
N GLN A 207 6.76 18.55 28.44
CA GLN A 207 6.63 19.37 27.25
C GLN A 207 7.71 20.45 27.34
N ASP A 208 8.75 20.32 26.53
CA ASP A 208 9.91 21.21 26.56
C ASP A 208 9.94 22.05 25.28
N LEU A 209 10.04 23.38 25.44
CA LEU A 209 10.23 24.30 24.33
C LEU A 209 11.73 24.62 24.21
N LEU A 210 12.29 24.37 23.04
CA LEU A 210 13.62 24.81 22.66
C LEU A 210 13.48 25.99 21.70
N VAL A 211 14.15 27.10 22.00
CA VAL A 211 14.17 28.29 21.15
C VAL A 211 15.61 28.56 20.75
N ASN A 212 15.88 28.62 19.45
CA ASN A 212 17.21 28.73 18.87
C ASN A 212 18.22 27.70 19.42
N LYS A 213 17.79 26.44 19.50
CA LYS A 213 18.56 25.29 20.06
C LYS A 213 18.93 25.42 21.55
N GLN A 214 18.40 26.40 22.27
CA GLN A 214 18.58 26.59 23.71
C GLN A 214 17.27 26.28 24.44
N ASN A 215 17.36 25.99 25.74
CA ASN A 215 16.16 25.92 26.58
C ASN A 215 15.41 27.27 26.52
N ALA A 216 14.08 27.24 26.40
CA ALA A 216 13.26 28.45 26.33
C ALA A 216 13.54 29.42 27.49
N TYR A 217 13.79 28.92 28.71
CA TYR A 217 14.15 29.77 29.85
C TYR A 217 15.41 30.59 29.60
N ASP A 218 16.48 29.95 29.11
CA ASP A 218 17.76 30.61 28.82
C ASP A 218 17.63 31.62 27.68
N TYR A 219 16.83 31.27 26.66
CA TYR A 219 16.50 32.19 25.58
C TYR A 219 15.81 33.43 26.12
N PHE A 220 14.73 33.28 26.89
CA PHE A 220 13.97 34.40 27.47
C PHE A 220 14.76 35.24 28.48
N LYS A 221 15.74 34.62 29.18
CA LYS A 221 16.68 35.31 30.06
C LYS A 221 17.64 36.22 29.29
N LYS A 222 18.18 35.77 28.16
CA LYS A 222 19.09 36.56 27.31
C LYS A 222 18.37 37.53 26.37
N SER A 223 17.08 37.32 26.15
CA SER A 223 16.22 38.15 25.31
C SER A 223 16.04 39.54 25.90
N GLU A 224 16.34 40.57 25.13
CA GLU A 224 15.97 41.95 25.46
C GLU A 224 15.11 42.54 24.34
N LEU A 225 13.88 42.91 24.69
CA LEU A 225 13.02 43.71 23.82
C LEU A 225 13.45 45.18 23.98
N SER A 226 13.79 45.81 22.87
CA SER A 226 14.14 47.22 22.75
C SER A 226 13.01 48.17 23.16
N LYS A 227 11.74 47.78 22.92
CA LYS A 227 10.57 48.56 23.34
C LYS A 227 9.85 47.94 24.53
N LYS A 228 9.28 48.81 25.37
CA LYS A 228 8.44 48.40 26.50
C LYS A 228 7.03 48.02 26.03
N ILE A 229 6.86 46.76 25.63
CA ILE A 229 5.55 46.21 25.23
C ILE A 229 4.61 46.16 26.44
N LYS A 230 3.45 46.81 26.36
CA LYS A 230 2.39 46.76 27.39
C LYS A 230 1.40 45.64 27.06
N LEU A 231 1.01 44.87 28.07
CA LEU A 231 0.05 43.77 27.96
C LEU A 231 -1.11 43.96 28.94
N LYS A 232 -2.33 43.59 28.53
CA LYS A 232 -3.55 43.54 29.37
C LYS A 232 -4.04 42.10 29.61
N PRO A 233 -3.31 41.23 30.32
CA PRO A 233 -3.62 39.79 30.39
C PRO A 233 -4.77 39.41 31.35
N LYS A 234 -5.54 40.36 31.91
CA LYS A 234 -6.51 40.14 33.01
C LYS A 234 -7.49 38.99 32.76
N LYS A 235 -7.91 38.76 31.51
CA LYS A 235 -8.85 37.68 31.13
C LYS A 235 -8.18 36.51 30.40
N SER A 236 -6.89 36.59 30.10
CA SER A 236 -6.18 35.63 29.24
C SER A 236 -6.08 34.26 29.86
N PHE A 237 -5.77 34.16 31.16
CA PHE A 237 -5.70 32.86 31.83
C PHE A 237 -7.01 32.09 31.69
N THR A 238 -8.14 32.72 32.01
CA THR A 238 -9.47 32.07 31.93
C THR A 238 -9.86 31.73 30.50
N PHE A 239 -9.56 32.61 29.53
CA PHE A 239 -9.84 32.38 28.12
C PHE A 239 -9.07 31.16 27.58
N PHE A 240 -7.74 31.17 27.73
CA PHE A 240 -6.89 30.10 27.21
C PHE A 240 -7.11 28.78 27.94
N ASN A 241 -7.41 28.78 29.24
CA ASN A 241 -7.73 27.55 29.97
C ASN A 241 -9.03 26.89 29.43
N LYS A 242 -10.09 27.68 29.21
CA LYS A 242 -11.32 27.19 28.57
C LYS A 242 -11.08 26.70 27.15
N LEU A 243 -10.20 27.36 26.40
CA LEU A 243 -9.83 26.93 25.05
C LEU A 243 -9.09 25.59 25.09
N HIS A 244 -8.13 25.42 26.01
CA HIS A 244 -7.40 24.18 26.17
C HIS A 244 -8.32 23.02 26.59
N GLU A 245 -9.28 23.26 27.49
CA GLU A 245 -10.33 22.28 27.83
C GLU A 245 -11.14 21.85 26.59
N ARG A 246 -11.59 22.80 25.77
CA ARG A 246 -12.31 22.52 24.52
C ARG A 246 -11.44 21.74 23.52
N ASN A 247 -10.17 22.11 23.39
CA ASN A 247 -9.21 21.42 22.54
C ASN A 247 -8.98 19.97 23.00
N ASN A 248 -8.87 19.74 24.31
CA ASN A 248 -8.74 18.40 24.89
C ASN A 248 -9.98 17.54 24.63
N GLN A 249 -11.19 18.12 24.74
CA GLN A 249 -12.44 17.43 24.38
C GLN A 249 -12.56 17.13 22.88
N PHE A 250 -12.02 18.01 22.03
CA PHE A 250 -11.96 17.79 20.59
C PHE A 250 -10.96 16.66 20.26
N LEU A 251 -9.77 16.69 20.87
CA LEU A 251 -8.75 15.64 20.73
C LEU A 251 -9.23 14.27 21.20
N SER A 252 -9.96 14.21 22.32
CA SER A 252 -10.51 12.93 22.78
C SER A 252 -11.49 12.31 21.80
N LYS A 253 -12.14 13.11 20.93
CA LYS A 253 -13.03 12.64 19.86
C LYS A 253 -12.30 12.20 18.59
N ILE A 254 -11.03 12.54 18.44
CA ILE A 254 -10.20 12.23 17.25
C ILE A 254 -9.22 11.06 17.54
N ASN A 255 -9.55 10.32 18.60
CA ASN A 255 -8.76 9.26 19.20
C ASN A 255 -7.44 9.76 19.79
N ARG A 256 -7.25 9.51 21.08
CA ARG A 256 -6.11 10.05 21.83
C ARG A 256 -4.79 9.43 21.37
N GLN A 257 -4.78 8.19 20.88
CA GLN A 257 -3.56 7.36 20.94
C GLN A 257 -2.88 6.96 19.63
N ILE A 258 -3.40 7.33 18.45
CA ILE A 258 -2.73 6.96 17.19
C ILE A 258 -1.90 8.13 16.69
N TYR A 259 -0.65 8.10 17.13
CA TYR A 259 0.34 9.17 16.97
C TYR A 259 1.14 9.08 15.66
N GLU A 260 0.90 8.06 14.82
CA GLU A 260 1.71 7.78 13.64
C GLU A 260 0.89 7.02 12.57
N TYR A 261 -0.26 7.58 12.15
CA TYR A 261 -1.07 6.96 11.10
C TYR A 261 -0.28 6.75 9.81
N ASP A 262 0.65 7.64 9.52
CA ASP A 262 1.62 7.49 8.44
C ASP A 262 2.47 6.23 8.65
N ILE A 263 3.05 5.99 9.83
CA ILE A 263 3.85 4.79 10.11
C ILE A 263 3.00 3.53 10.06
N VAL A 264 1.79 3.54 10.64
CA VAL A 264 0.83 2.42 10.55
C VAL A 264 0.48 2.15 9.09
N VAL A 265 0.27 3.19 8.29
CA VAL A 265 0.03 3.07 6.85
C VAL A 265 1.27 2.53 6.15
N PHE A 266 2.44 3.11 6.29
CA PHE A 266 3.66 2.67 5.63
C PHE A 266 4.03 1.23 6.01
N SER A 267 3.89 0.85 7.27
CA SER A 267 4.23 -0.48 7.78
C SER A 267 3.22 -1.54 7.35
N ASN A 268 1.91 -1.22 7.35
CA ASN A 268 0.84 -2.21 7.18
C ASN A 268 0.05 -2.07 5.87
N LEU A 269 -0.29 -0.84 5.46
CA LEU A 269 -1.20 -0.54 4.34
C LEU A 269 -0.52 -0.13 3.03
N GLY A 270 0.59 0.59 3.04
CA GLY A 270 1.40 0.91 1.86
C GLY A 270 1.88 -0.36 1.16
N LYS A 271 1.99 -1.44 1.95
CA LYS A 271 2.27 -2.81 1.53
C LYS A 271 1.02 -3.64 1.22
N THR A 272 -0.20 -3.10 1.11
CA THR A 272 -1.40 -3.94 0.85
C THR A 272 -1.47 -4.51 -0.57
N VAL A 273 -0.76 -3.89 -1.53
CA VAL A 273 -0.41 -4.54 -2.81
C VAL A 273 0.46 -5.79 -2.58
N GLN A 274 0.94 -6.03 -1.37
CA GLN A 274 1.70 -7.21 -0.94
C GLN A 274 0.86 -8.20 -0.11
N ARG A 275 -0.48 -8.15 -0.19
CA ARG A 275 -1.35 -9.15 0.45
C ARG A 275 -1.77 -10.26 -0.50
N PHE A 276 -2.03 -11.43 0.08
CA PHE A 276 -2.57 -12.56 -0.65
C PHE A 276 -3.99 -12.26 -1.17
N PRO A 277 -4.34 -12.65 -2.41
CA PRO A 277 -3.46 -13.16 -3.45
C PRO A 277 -2.87 -12.06 -4.37
N LEU A 278 -3.32 -10.82 -4.23
CA LEU A 278 -3.05 -9.71 -5.16
C LEU A 278 -1.55 -9.42 -5.35
N LYS A 279 -0.73 -9.71 -4.35
CA LYS A 279 0.72 -9.48 -4.38
C LYS A 279 1.48 -10.16 -5.48
N TYR A 280 1.05 -11.36 -5.84
CA TYR A 280 1.73 -12.18 -6.82
C TYR A 280 1.56 -11.66 -8.24
N VAL A 281 0.61 -10.75 -8.46
CA VAL A 281 0.31 -10.19 -9.78
C VAL A 281 0.94 -8.81 -9.97
N THR A 282 1.73 -8.32 -9.01
CA THR A 282 2.39 -7.01 -9.10
C THR A 282 3.89 -7.06 -9.30
N VAL A 283 4.35 -6.18 -10.18
CA VAL A 283 5.75 -6.03 -10.59
C VAL A 283 6.63 -5.40 -9.50
N VAL A 284 6.03 -4.88 -8.42
CA VAL A 284 6.68 -3.95 -7.47
C VAL A 284 7.88 -4.56 -6.74
N THR A 285 7.94 -5.87 -6.58
CA THR A 285 8.97 -6.47 -5.73
C THR A 285 10.30 -6.74 -6.44
N HIS A 286 10.36 -6.89 -7.77
CA HIS A 286 11.56 -7.43 -8.42
C HIS A 286 11.91 -6.67 -9.70
N SER A 287 13.06 -6.01 -9.72
CA SER A 287 13.69 -5.35 -10.89
C SER A 287 13.99 -6.29 -12.07
N TYR A 288 13.62 -7.57 -11.97
CA TYR A 288 13.87 -8.65 -12.92
C TYR A 288 12.58 -9.27 -13.48
N MET A 289 11.40 -8.71 -13.16
CA MET A 289 10.12 -9.17 -13.71
C MET A 289 9.92 -8.62 -15.12
N GLU A 290 9.51 -9.48 -16.05
CA GLU A 290 9.05 -9.08 -17.38
C GLU A 290 7.84 -8.13 -17.22
N ASN A 291 7.98 -6.88 -17.65
CA ASN A 291 6.94 -5.87 -17.48
C ASN A 291 5.84 -6.05 -18.55
N PHE A 292 4.92 -6.97 -18.30
CA PHE A 292 3.77 -7.21 -19.18
C PHE A 292 2.67 -6.14 -19.05
N LEU A 293 2.68 -5.33 -17.99
CA LEU A 293 1.65 -4.32 -17.76
C LEU A 293 1.66 -3.23 -18.85
N ALA A 294 2.84 -2.81 -19.31
CA ALA A 294 2.95 -1.77 -20.34
C ALA A 294 2.41 -2.25 -21.71
N PRO A 295 2.85 -3.41 -22.25
CA PRO A 295 2.25 -4.01 -23.44
C PRO A 295 0.74 -4.21 -23.32
N MET A 296 0.26 -4.76 -22.19
CA MET A 296 -1.16 -4.99 -21.93
C MET A 296 -1.98 -3.70 -21.91
N LYS A 297 -1.42 -2.61 -21.38
CA LYS A 297 -2.03 -1.27 -21.43
C LYS A 297 -2.05 -0.72 -22.86
N GLY A 298 -1.02 -1.03 -23.66
CA GLY A 298 -0.99 -0.75 -25.09
C GLY A 298 -2.15 -1.39 -25.84
N ILE A 299 -2.44 -2.66 -25.55
CA ILE A 299 -3.60 -3.38 -26.13
C ILE A 299 -4.90 -2.69 -25.73
N LEU A 300 -5.09 -2.36 -24.46
CA LEU A 300 -6.30 -1.65 -24.01
C LEU A 300 -6.48 -0.30 -24.72
N ASN A 301 -5.38 0.46 -24.89
CA ASN A 301 -5.40 1.74 -25.61
C ASN A 301 -5.70 1.55 -27.10
N ALA A 302 -5.27 0.46 -27.72
CA ALA A 302 -5.61 0.12 -29.10
C ALA A 302 -7.11 -0.12 -29.25
N PHE A 303 -7.73 -0.88 -28.33
CA PHE A 303 -9.19 -1.03 -28.28
C PHE A 303 -9.90 0.31 -28.11
N ALA A 304 -9.45 1.15 -27.17
CA ALA A 304 -10.07 2.46 -26.94
C ALA A 304 -9.98 3.35 -28.19
N SER A 305 -8.85 3.30 -28.91
CA SER A 305 -8.64 4.04 -30.16
C SER A 305 -9.56 3.55 -31.27
N ALA A 306 -9.66 2.23 -31.45
CA ALA A 306 -10.50 1.61 -32.48
C ALA A 306 -12.00 1.88 -32.24
N ILE A 307 -12.44 1.90 -30.97
CA ILE A 307 -13.85 2.13 -30.62
C ILE A 307 -14.20 3.62 -30.68
N PHE A 308 -13.39 4.50 -30.07
CA PHE A 308 -13.78 5.90 -29.87
C PHE A 308 -13.12 6.89 -30.84
N ILE A 309 -11.82 6.78 -31.07
CA ILE A 309 -11.05 7.79 -31.82
C ILE A 309 -11.29 7.65 -33.32
N GLU A 310 -11.20 6.45 -33.85
CA GLU A 310 -11.38 6.20 -35.28
C GLU A 310 -12.81 6.46 -35.75
N ASN A 311 -13.81 6.13 -34.93
CA ASN A 311 -15.22 6.41 -35.23
C ASN A 311 -15.49 7.93 -35.20
N LYS A 312 -14.93 8.66 -34.22
CA LYS A 312 -15.05 10.13 -34.17
C LYS A 312 -14.42 10.82 -35.39
N LYS A 313 -13.22 10.41 -35.81
CA LYS A 313 -12.54 10.94 -37.01
C LYS A 313 -13.34 10.69 -38.30
N LYS A 314 -14.11 9.60 -38.35
CA LYS A 314 -14.98 9.24 -39.48
C LYS A 314 -16.36 9.92 -39.45
N GLY A 315 -16.59 10.88 -38.56
CA GLY A 315 -17.88 11.57 -38.42
C GLY A 315 -19.01 10.70 -37.84
N VAL A 316 -18.67 9.52 -37.30
CA VAL A 316 -19.63 8.59 -36.70
C VAL A 316 -19.98 9.09 -35.30
N SER A 317 -21.21 9.56 -35.10
CA SER A 317 -21.72 9.93 -33.78
C SER A 317 -21.89 8.69 -32.88
N ILE A 318 -21.92 8.89 -31.56
CA ILE A 318 -22.20 7.81 -30.57
C ILE A 318 -23.57 7.13 -30.84
N ASN A 319 -24.45 7.81 -31.59
CA ASN A 319 -25.78 7.33 -32.01
C ASN A 319 -25.78 6.72 -33.42
N THR A 320 -24.64 6.30 -33.96
CA THR A 320 -24.53 5.61 -35.26
C THR A 320 -23.80 4.29 -35.13
N SER A 321 -23.88 3.46 -36.17
CA SER A 321 -23.18 2.17 -36.26
C SER A 321 -21.66 2.30 -36.07
N LEU A 322 -21.05 1.39 -35.32
CA LEU A 322 -19.60 1.39 -35.10
C LEU A 322 -18.88 0.65 -36.22
N LYS A 323 -17.71 1.16 -36.62
CA LYS A 323 -16.76 0.46 -37.48
C LYS A 323 -15.49 0.20 -36.68
N VAL A 324 -15.06 -1.05 -36.60
CA VAL A 324 -13.89 -1.46 -35.82
C VAL A 324 -12.99 -2.33 -36.69
N ASN A 325 -11.74 -1.91 -36.93
CA ASN A 325 -10.73 -2.79 -37.53
C ASN A 325 -10.17 -3.70 -36.44
N ILE A 326 -10.32 -5.01 -36.60
CA ILE A 326 -9.88 -6.00 -35.61
C ILE A 326 -8.58 -6.71 -35.98
N GLU A 327 -8.02 -6.54 -37.18
CA GLU A 327 -6.82 -7.25 -37.62
C GLU A 327 -5.63 -6.95 -36.70
N TYR A 328 -5.38 -5.65 -36.45
CA TYR A 328 -4.34 -5.21 -35.54
C TYR A 328 -4.59 -5.67 -34.09
N LEU A 329 -5.85 -5.65 -33.64
CA LEU A 329 -6.22 -6.09 -32.28
C LEU A 329 -6.03 -7.60 -32.10
N ASN A 330 -6.42 -8.39 -33.10
CA ASN A 330 -6.20 -9.84 -33.14
C ASN A 330 -4.71 -10.16 -33.08
N SER A 331 -3.90 -9.50 -33.90
CA SER A 331 -2.45 -9.69 -33.93
C SER A 331 -1.82 -9.38 -32.58
N LEU A 332 -2.13 -8.22 -31.98
CA LEU A 332 -1.66 -7.84 -30.65
C LEU A 332 -2.03 -8.86 -29.56
N ILE A 333 -3.26 -9.36 -29.57
CA ILE A 333 -3.71 -10.37 -28.60
C ILE A 333 -2.99 -11.70 -28.80
N SER A 334 -2.89 -12.16 -30.04
CA SER A 334 -2.25 -13.44 -30.38
C SER A 334 -0.77 -13.44 -30.03
N ASP A 335 -0.05 -12.37 -30.37
CA ASP A 335 1.36 -12.21 -30.01
C ASP A 335 1.57 -12.22 -28.50
N MET A 336 0.71 -11.50 -27.77
CA MET A 336 0.80 -11.44 -26.32
C MET A 336 0.48 -12.79 -25.66
N HIS A 337 -0.48 -13.57 -26.17
CA HIS A 337 -0.75 -14.94 -25.71
C HIS A 337 0.47 -15.83 -25.89
N ARG A 338 1.07 -15.81 -27.08
CA ARG A 338 2.27 -16.59 -27.39
C ARG A 338 3.43 -16.24 -26.45
N ILE A 339 3.66 -14.96 -26.20
CA ILE A 339 4.71 -14.49 -25.27
C ILE A 339 4.43 -14.98 -23.85
N LEU A 340 3.20 -14.80 -23.35
CA LEU A 340 2.82 -15.21 -22.00
C LEU A 340 2.95 -16.73 -21.82
N ASP A 341 2.51 -17.52 -22.81
CA ASP A 341 2.58 -18.98 -22.77
C ASP A 341 4.02 -19.49 -22.79
N ALA A 342 4.86 -18.92 -23.65
CA ALA A 342 6.30 -19.22 -23.67
C ALA A 342 6.97 -18.87 -22.33
N THR A 343 6.64 -17.71 -21.75
CA THR A 343 7.17 -17.30 -20.45
C THR A 343 6.69 -18.25 -19.35
N ILE A 344 5.39 -18.56 -19.25
CA ILE A 344 4.86 -19.47 -18.21
C ILE A 344 5.54 -20.84 -18.32
N ALA A 345 5.64 -21.42 -19.51
CA ALA A 345 6.28 -22.71 -19.71
C ALA A 345 7.77 -22.67 -19.32
N SER A 346 8.52 -21.67 -19.80
CA SER A 346 9.95 -21.51 -19.52
C SER A 346 10.24 -21.32 -18.02
N LYS A 347 9.50 -20.44 -17.34
CA LYS A 347 9.71 -20.18 -15.91
C LYS A 347 9.25 -21.35 -15.04
N THR A 348 8.16 -22.03 -15.41
CA THR A 348 7.69 -23.23 -14.70
C THR A 348 8.69 -24.37 -14.83
N HIS A 349 9.20 -24.62 -16.03
CA HIS A 349 10.27 -25.60 -16.23
C HIS A 349 11.50 -25.25 -15.37
N LYS A 350 11.95 -23.99 -15.41
CA LYS A 350 13.09 -23.53 -14.61
C LYS A 350 12.86 -23.68 -13.10
N LEU A 351 11.63 -23.44 -12.63
CA LEU A 351 11.23 -23.63 -11.23
C LEU A 351 11.34 -25.11 -10.85
N PHE A 352 10.76 -26.00 -11.67
CA PHE A 352 10.80 -27.44 -11.44
C PHE A 352 12.22 -27.98 -11.44
N VAL A 353 13.06 -27.63 -12.44
CA VAL A 353 14.46 -28.07 -12.48
C VAL A 353 15.22 -27.69 -11.20
N ARG A 354 14.93 -26.52 -10.62
CA ARG A 354 15.57 -26.04 -9.40
C ARG A 354 15.09 -26.79 -8.16
N ILE A 355 13.77 -26.90 -7.99
CA ILE A 355 13.19 -27.60 -6.83
C ILE A 355 13.47 -29.11 -6.90
N ASN A 356 13.52 -29.69 -8.10
CA ASN A 356 13.74 -31.13 -8.28
C ASN A 356 15.16 -31.54 -7.87
N LYS A 357 16.15 -30.64 -7.95
CA LYS A 357 17.48 -30.85 -7.34
C LYS A 357 17.43 -30.98 -5.81
N ILE A 358 16.38 -30.46 -5.18
CA ILE A 358 16.18 -30.50 -3.73
C ILE A 358 15.29 -31.69 -3.36
N LEU A 359 14.18 -31.90 -4.06
CA LEU A 359 13.13 -32.84 -3.64
C LEU A 359 13.10 -34.16 -4.41
N ASN A 360 13.75 -34.24 -5.58
CA ASN A 360 13.81 -35.43 -6.43
C ASN A 360 12.42 -36.04 -6.73
N GLY A 361 11.57 -35.29 -7.45
CA GLY A 361 10.27 -35.71 -7.94
C GLY A 361 9.37 -34.52 -8.30
N ASP A 362 8.70 -34.57 -9.45
CA ASP A 362 7.92 -33.43 -9.95
C ASP A 362 6.59 -33.25 -9.18
N ILE A 363 5.92 -34.33 -8.77
CA ILE A 363 4.75 -34.29 -7.87
C ILE A 363 5.15 -33.70 -6.51
N LYS A 364 6.32 -34.07 -5.97
CA LYS A 364 6.86 -33.46 -4.75
C LYS A 364 7.08 -31.96 -4.93
N CYS A 365 7.67 -31.56 -6.05
CA CYS A 365 7.90 -30.15 -6.37
C CYS A 365 6.59 -29.37 -6.39
N LEU A 366 5.59 -29.87 -7.12
CA LEU A 366 4.26 -29.27 -7.24
C LEU A 366 3.59 -29.10 -5.88
N ILE A 367 3.56 -30.16 -5.07
CA ILE A 367 2.88 -30.14 -3.77
C ILE A 367 3.62 -29.20 -2.80
N ALA A 368 4.93 -29.39 -2.65
CA ALA A 368 5.71 -28.69 -1.65
C ALA A 368 5.79 -27.19 -1.92
N ILE A 369 5.92 -26.75 -3.19
CA ILE A 369 6.05 -25.33 -3.49
C ILE A 369 4.78 -24.54 -3.15
N ILE A 370 3.59 -25.06 -3.48
CA ILE A 370 2.33 -24.36 -3.22
C ILE A 370 2.10 -24.25 -1.72
N ILE A 371 2.36 -25.32 -0.95
CA ILE A 371 2.25 -25.30 0.52
C ILE A 371 3.25 -24.32 1.11
N PHE A 372 4.51 -24.38 0.67
CA PHE A 372 5.56 -23.48 1.13
C PHE A 372 5.14 -22.00 1.00
N ILE A 373 4.59 -21.62 -0.15
CA ILE A 373 4.09 -20.26 -0.40
C ILE A 373 2.95 -19.89 0.55
N LEU A 374 1.93 -20.75 0.66
CA LEU A 374 0.76 -20.50 1.50
C LEU A 374 1.13 -20.42 2.99
N GLU A 375 2.07 -21.25 3.45
CA GLU A 375 2.57 -21.21 4.83
C GLU A 375 3.37 -19.95 5.13
N GLN A 376 4.23 -19.53 4.21
CA GLN A 376 4.97 -18.27 4.35
C GLN A 376 4.02 -17.07 4.48
N ASP A 377 2.96 -17.06 3.69
CA ASP A 377 1.94 -16.02 3.72
C ASP A 377 1.13 -16.04 5.00
N ARG A 378 0.73 -17.23 5.45
CA ARG A 378 0.02 -17.42 6.72
C ARG A 378 0.86 -16.96 7.90
N CYS A 379 2.16 -17.28 7.92
CA CYS A 379 3.08 -16.81 8.95
C CYS A 379 3.23 -15.29 8.92
N THR A 380 3.40 -14.70 7.74
CA THR A 380 3.51 -13.24 7.58
C THR A 380 2.24 -12.52 8.04
N ASN A 381 1.07 -13.02 7.66
CA ASN A 381 -0.22 -12.47 8.07
C ASN A 381 -0.42 -12.58 9.60
N LYS A 382 -0.09 -13.74 10.19
CA LYS A 382 -0.14 -13.94 11.65
C LYS A 382 0.73 -12.94 12.39
N LEU A 383 1.99 -12.76 11.96
CA LEU A 383 2.91 -11.79 12.58
C LEU A 383 2.37 -10.36 12.54
N LYS A 384 1.68 -9.97 11.47
CA LYS A 384 1.04 -8.64 11.37
C LYS A 384 -0.16 -8.51 12.31
N LEU A 385 -1.01 -9.53 12.41
CA LEU A 385 -2.14 -9.56 13.34
C LEU A 385 -1.65 -9.49 14.80
N ASP A 386 -0.65 -10.29 15.15
CA ASP A 386 -0.07 -10.32 16.48
C ASP A 386 0.59 -8.97 16.82
N TYR A 387 1.37 -8.39 15.89
CA TYR A 387 1.94 -7.05 16.06
C TYR A 387 0.88 -5.96 16.31
N LEU A 388 -0.22 -5.97 15.54
CA LEU A 388 -1.29 -4.99 15.74
C LEU A 388 -1.89 -5.12 17.14
N LYS A 389 -2.19 -6.35 17.58
CA LYS A 389 -2.72 -6.63 18.92
C LYS A 389 -1.75 -6.21 20.02
N ASP A 390 -0.48 -6.58 19.89
CA ASP A 390 0.54 -6.28 20.90
C ASP A 390 0.80 -4.77 21.00
N LYS A 391 0.78 -4.05 19.88
CA LYS A 391 1.07 -2.61 19.85
C LYS A 391 -0.13 -1.74 20.25
N HIS A 392 -1.35 -2.14 19.89
CA HIS A 392 -2.54 -1.28 20.00
C HIS A 392 -3.62 -1.82 20.95
N GLY A 393 -3.56 -3.08 21.39
CA GLY A 393 -4.54 -3.66 22.32
C GLY A 393 -5.99 -3.46 21.89
N ASP A 394 -6.84 -3.05 22.83
CA ASP A 394 -8.28 -2.83 22.60
C ASP A 394 -8.58 -1.60 21.72
N GLU A 395 -7.60 -0.72 21.50
CA GLU A 395 -7.79 0.47 20.67
C GLU A 395 -8.09 0.13 19.21
N ILE A 396 -7.69 -1.06 18.77
CA ILE A 396 -8.03 -1.60 17.46
C ILE A 396 -9.53 -1.55 17.20
N PHE A 397 -10.35 -1.78 18.24
CA PHE A 397 -11.81 -1.83 18.10
C PHE A 397 -12.48 -0.47 18.30
N ASN A 398 -11.79 0.46 18.97
CA ASN A 398 -12.29 1.81 19.22
C ASN A 398 -11.91 2.78 18.08
N ASP A 399 -10.80 2.52 17.40
CA ASP A 399 -10.35 3.32 16.27
C ASP A 399 -10.90 2.79 14.95
N LYS A 400 -11.66 3.62 14.24
CA LYS A 400 -12.22 3.23 12.94
C LYS A 400 -11.13 2.85 11.94
N PHE A 401 -10.00 3.54 11.94
CA PHE A 401 -8.93 3.29 10.97
C PHE A 401 -8.16 1.99 11.28
N LEU A 402 -7.76 1.76 12.54
CA LEU A 402 -7.12 0.49 12.95
C LEU A 402 -8.05 -0.70 12.81
N SER A 403 -9.33 -0.54 13.17
CA SER A 403 -10.35 -1.58 12.99
C SER A 403 -10.39 -2.05 11.53
N HIS A 404 -10.43 -1.10 10.58
CA HIS A 404 -10.41 -1.44 9.16
C HIS A 404 -9.10 -2.15 8.75
N ILE A 405 -7.94 -1.73 9.26
CA ILE A 405 -6.66 -2.42 9.00
C ILE A 405 -6.67 -3.84 9.54
N TYR A 406 -7.17 -4.03 10.75
CA TYR A 406 -7.22 -5.33 11.40
C TYR A 406 -8.17 -6.28 10.66
N GLU A 407 -9.35 -5.80 10.24
CA GLU A 407 -10.29 -6.54 9.39
C GLU A 407 -9.66 -6.98 8.06
N LEU A 408 -8.80 -6.15 7.46
CA LEU A 408 -8.08 -6.50 6.24
C LEU A 408 -7.17 -7.72 6.41
N PHE A 409 -6.49 -7.83 7.55
CA PHE A 409 -5.62 -8.98 7.84
C PHE A 409 -6.41 -10.21 8.28
N LEU A 410 -7.54 -10.04 8.96
CA LEU A 410 -8.46 -11.14 9.25
C LEU A 410 -9.03 -11.74 7.96
N GLN A 411 -9.41 -10.91 6.99
CA GLN A 411 -9.89 -11.43 5.72
C GLN A 411 -8.78 -12.15 4.94
N GLU A 412 -7.56 -11.61 4.91
CA GLU A 412 -6.43 -12.30 4.28
C GLU A 412 -6.17 -13.67 4.93
N LYS A 413 -6.31 -13.78 6.26
CA LYS A 413 -6.24 -15.06 6.98
C LYS A 413 -7.30 -16.04 6.50
N ASP A 414 -8.53 -15.59 6.33
CA ASP A 414 -9.64 -16.43 5.85
C ASP A 414 -9.46 -16.84 4.39
N ASP A 415 -8.95 -15.95 3.54
CA ASP A 415 -8.65 -16.24 2.14
C ASP A 415 -7.52 -17.26 2.01
N LEU A 416 -6.45 -17.12 2.80
CA LEU A 416 -5.37 -18.11 2.87
C LEU A 416 -5.86 -19.48 3.33
N LYS A 417 -6.76 -19.51 4.33
CA LYS A 417 -7.37 -20.76 4.79
C LYS A 417 -8.18 -21.43 3.67
N LYS A 418 -9.03 -20.66 2.98
CA LYS A 418 -9.83 -21.17 1.85
C LYS A 418 -8.95 -21.72 0.74
N SER A 419 -7.94 -20.97 0.30
CA SER A 419 -7.01 -21.42 -0.74
C SER A 419 -6.24 -22.68 -0.33
N LEU A 420 -5.84 -22.80 0.94
CA LEU A 420 -5.19 -24.02 1.44
C LEU A 420 -6.15 -25.21 1.47
N ASP A 421 -7.39 -25.01 1.89
CA ASP A 421 -8.39 -26.09 1.97
C ASP A 421 -8.84 -26.56 0.57
N GLU A 422 -8.97 -25.63 -0.39
CA GLU A 422 -9.16 -25.96 -1.81
C GLU A 422 -7.97 -26.77 -2.33
N PHE A 423 -6.73 -26.32 -2.08
CA PHE A 423 -5.53 -27.04 -2.51
C PHE A 423 -5.44 -28.45 -1.94
N LYS A 424 -5.72 -28.63 -0.65
CA LYS A 424 -5.79 -29.95 0.00
C LYS A 424 -6.80 -30.87 -0.70
N THR A 425 -7.97 -30.33 -1.02
CA THR A 425 -9.04 -31.07 -1.70
C THR A 425 -8.58 -31.54 -3.07
N TYR A 426 -7.93 -30.67 -3.85
CA TYR A 426 -7.40 -31.03 -5.17
C TYR A 426 -6.29 -32.08 -5.09
N ILE A 427 -5.30 -31.92 -4.20
CA ILE A 427 -4.20 -32.89 -4.09
C ILE A 427 -4.69 -34.26 -3.64
N ARG A 428 -5.67 -34.30 -2.72
CA ARG A 428 -6.30 -35.55 -2.32
C ARG A 428 -7.09 -36.18 -3.47
N ALA A 429 -7.83 -35.39 -4.24
CA ALA A 429 -8.61 -35.89 -5.37
C ALA A 429 -7.74 -36.43 -6.52
N ILE A 430 -6.63 -35.75 -6.84
CA ILE A 430 -5.75 -36.12 -7.97
C ILE A 430 -4.79 -37.25 -7.59
N PHE A 431 -4.13 -37.15 -6.42
CA PHE A 431 -3.04 -38.05 -6.06
C PHE A 431 -3.33 -38.93 -4.84
N GLY A 432 -4.43 -38.69 -4.11
CA GLY A 432 -4.74 -39.39 -2.87
C GLY A 432 -3.86 -38.96 -1.68
N PHE A 433 -3.04 -37.92 -1.80
CA PHE A 433 -2.15 -37.52 -0.70
C PHE A 433 -2.85 -36.59 0.30
N THR A 434 -2.64 -36.88 1.59
CA THR A 434 -2.98 -35.95 2.66
C THR A 434 -1.87 -34.91 2.82
N VAL A 435 -2.11 -33.68 2.35
CA VAL A 435 -1.19 -32.52 2.42
C VAL A 435 -0.66 -32.21 3.83
N ASN A 436 -1.40 -32.58 4.88
CA ASN A 436 -0.98 -32.35 6.28
C ASN A 436 -0.01 -33.43 6.81
N SER A 437 0.36 -34.44 6.01
CA SER A 437 1.26 -35.51 6.45
C SER A 437 2.63 -34.97 6.85
N SER A 438 3.26 -35.65 7.80
CA SER A 438 4.62 -35.33 8.26
C SER A 438 5.65 -35.40 7.13
N GLY A 439 5.47 -36.34 6.20
CA GLY A 439 6.27 -36.46 4.98
C GLY A 439 6.20 -35.22 4.08
N ILE A 440 4.99 -34.72 3.78
CA ILE A 440 4.83 -33.49 2.97
C ILE A 440 5.39 -32.26 3.71
N ARG A 441 5.20 -32.17 5.03
CA ARG A 441 5.81 -31.11 5.84
C ARG A 441 7.34 -31.12 5.76
N SER A 442 7.97 -32.29 5.71
CA SER A 442 9.41 -32.40 5.54
C SER A 442 9.88 -31.87 4.18
N LEU A 443 9.15 -32.17 3.09
CA LEU A 443 9.43 -31.58 1.77
C LEU A 443 9.40 -30.05 1.79
N VAL A 444 8.42 -29.46 2.48
CA VAL A 444 8.31 -28.00 2.66
C VAL A 444 9.51 -27.45 3.44
N GLN A 445 9.94 -28.12 4.51
CA GLN A 445 11.12 -27.73 5.28
C GLN A 445 12.41 -27.76 4.46
N MET A 446 12.56 -28.72 3.54
CA MET A 446 13.71 -28.78 2.64
C MET A 446 13.78 -27.55 1.72
N ILE A 447 12.64 -27.08 1.20
CA ILE A 447 12.57 -25.81 0.45
C ILE A 447 12.93 -24.63 1.37
N TYR A 448 12.40 -24.59 2.59
CA TYR A 448 12.65 -23.49 3.53
C TYR A 448 14.14 -23.35 3.90
N LYS A 449 14.85 -24.47 4.05
CA LYS A 449 16.29 -24.54 4.37
C LYS A 449 17.20 -24.35 3.15
N SER A 450 16.65 -24.31 1.93
CA SER A 450 17.44 -24.19 0.70
C SER A 450 18.00 -22.79 0.50
N ASN A 451 19.26 -22.72 0.03
CA ASN A 451 19.89 -21.48 -0.43
C ASN A 451 19.23 -20.90 -1.69
N GLU A 452 18.39 -21.68 -2.38
CA GLU A 452 17.68 -21.23 -3.59
C GLU A 452 16.30 -20.60 -3.32
N LYS A 453 15.86 -20.53 -2.06
CA LYS A 453 14.52 -20.06 -1.66
C LYS A 453 14.10 -18.75 -2.33
N ASP A 454 14.94 -17.73 -2.30
CA ASP A 454 14.61 -16.42 -2.86
C ASP A 454 14.48 -16.45 -4.39
N PHE A 455 15.23 -17.33 -5.06
CA PHE A 455 15.15 -17.51 -6.50
C PHE A 455 13.88 -18.28 -6.89
N ILE A 456 13.54 -19.31 -6.12
CA ILE A 456 12.28 -20.07 -6.23
C ILE A 456 11.08 -19.12 -6.10
N LEU A 457 11.06 -18.26 -5.08
CA LEU A 457 10.02 -17.25 -4.87
C LEU A 457 9.88 -16.30 -6.06
N LYS A 458 11.01 -15.83 -6.61
CA LYS A 458 11.01 -14.95 -7.80
C LYS A 458 10.38 -15.63 -9.01
N LEU A 459 10.73 -16.89 -9.29
CA LEU A 459 10.14 -17.63 -10.40
C LEU A 459 8.65 -17.85 -10.20
N PHE A 460 8.23 -18.22 -8.99
CA PHE A 460 6.82 -18.38 -8.64
C PHE A 460 6.03 -17.08 -8.90
N HIS A 461 6.55 -15.94 -8.43
CA HIS A 461 5.94 -14.63 -8.67
C HIS A 461 5.78 -14.32 -10.17
N VAL A 462 6.80 -14.59 -10.99
CA VAL A 462 6.70 -14.37 -12.44
C VAL A 462 5.61 -15.23 -13.06
N ILE A 463 5.50 -16.50 -12.66
CA ILE A 463 4.47 -17.41 -13.16
C ILE A 463 3.06 -16.89 -12.83
N VAL A 464 2.81 -16.53 -11.56
CA VAL A 464 1.51 -16.00 -11.14
C VAL A 464 1.21 -14.67 -11.83
N HIS A 465 2.19 -13.79 -11.98
CA HIS A 465 2.04 -12.52 -12.69
C HIS A 465 1.66 -12.73 -14.16
N SER A 466 2.34 -13.63 -14.86
CA SER A 466 2.04 -13.98 -16.25
C SER A 466 0.65 -14.61 -16.38
N LEU A 467 0.24 -15.49 -15.46
CA LEU A 467 -1.10 -16.06 -15.42
C LEU A 467 -2.16 -14.96 -15.21
N GLY A 468 -1.93 -14.02 -14.31
CA GLY A 468 -2.79 -12.86 -14.10
C GLY A 468 -2.94 -12.01 -15.37
N CYS A 469 -1.83 -11.76 -16.08
CA CYS A 469 -1.86 -11.07 -17.38
C CYS A 469 -2.63 -11.89 -18.44
N LYS A 470 -2.47 -13.21 -18.46
CA LYS A 470 -3.21 -14.10 -19.38
C LYS A 470 -4.71 -14.06 -19.11
N ARG A 471 -5.16 -14.05 -17.85
CA ARG A 471 -6.58 -13.84 -17.50
C ARG A 471 -7.08 -12.50 -18.03
N GLN A 472 -6.29 -11.43 -17.87
CA GLN A 472 -6.65 -10.12 -18.39
C GLN A 472 -6.77 -10.12 -19.92
N LEU A 473 -5.86 -10.82 -20.60
CA LEU A 473 -5.86 -10.97 -22.06
C LEU A 473 -7.05 -11.80 -22.57
N ASN A 474 -7.50 -12.79 -21.79
CA ASN A 474 -8.71 -13.56 -22.09
C ASN A 474 -9.97 -12.67 -22.08
N TYR A 475 -10.05 -11.63 -21.24
CA TYR A 475 -11.16 -10.65 -21.32
C TYR A 475 -11.13 -9.88 -22.64
N TYR A 476 -9.95 -9.48 -23.12
CA TYR A 476 -9.81 -8.81 -24.41
C TYR A 476 -10.17 -9.74 -25.57
N SER A 477 -9.76 -11.00 -25.49
CA SER A 477 -10.09 -12.04 -26.48
C SER A 477 -11.61 -12.28 -26.53
N THR A 478 -12.24 -12.41 -25.37
CA THR A 478 -13.70 -12.58 -25.24
C THR A 478 -14.47 -11.39 -25.80
N PHE A 479 -13.98 -10.18 -25.52
CA PHE A 479 -14.57 -8.96 -26.06
C PHE A 479 -14.42 -8.88 -27.58
N LEU A 480 -13.28 -9.28 -28.13
CA LEU A 480 -13.07 -9.33 -29.57
C LEU A 480 -14.04 -10.33 -30.24
N GLU A 481 -14.25 -11.50 -29.65
CA GLU A 481 -15.27 -12.45 -30.11
C GLU A 481 -16.69 -11.87 -30.01
N MET A 482 -16.98 -11.11 -28.95
CA MET A 482 -18.25 -10.39 -28.80
C MET A 482 -18.43 -9.33 -29.90
N LEU A 483 -17.38 -8.61 -30.31
CA LEU A 483 -17.42 -7.69 -31.45
C LEU A 483 -17.79 -8.44 -32.73
N LYS A 484 -17.12 -9.58 -33.00
CA LYS A 484 -17.40 -10.42 -34.18
C LYS A 484 -18.86 -10.90 -34.20
N ARG A 485 -19.39 -11.38 -33.07
CA ARG A 485 -20.78 -11.85 -32.94
C ARG A 485 -21.82 -10.74 -33.12
N ASN A 486 -21.51 -9.52 -32.66
CA ASN A 486 -22.42 -8.38 -32.76
C ASN A 486 -22.33 -7.63 -34.08
N SER A 487 -21.37 -7.97 -34.94
CA SER A 487 -21.25 -7.39 -36.28
C SER A 487 -22.33 -7.91 -37.24
N GLU A 488 -22.76 -7.07 -38.18
CA GLU A 488 -23.61 -7.51 -39.29
C GLU A 488 -22.80 -8.34 -40.29
N ARG A 489 -23.29 -9.55 -40.57
CA ARG A 489 -22.78 -10.42 -41.65
C ARG A 489 -23.61 -10.22 -42.93
N SER A 490 -23.85 -8.98 -43.37
CA SER A 490 -24.59 -8.78 -44.62
C SER A 490 -23.74 -9.17 -45.84
N LEU A 491 -24.37 -9.69 -46.89
CA LEU A 491 -23.72 -10.04 -48.16
C LEU A 491 -22.99 -8.84 -48.79
N ILE A 492 -23.50 -7.63 -48.58
CA ILE A 492 -22.93 -6.37 -49.07
C ILE A 492 -21.61 -6.05 -48.34
N VAL A 493 -21.55 -6.28 -47.02
CA VAL A 493 -20.30 -6.11 -46.25
C VAL A 493 -19.26 -7.16 -46.64
N LYS A 494 -19.68 -8.41 -46.91
CA LYS A 494 -18.80 -9.44 -47.48
C LYS A 494 -18.26 -9.03 -48.85
N PHE A 495 -19.11 -8.47 -49.72
CA PHE A 495 -18.71 -7.97 -51.04
C PHE A 495 -17.70 -6.81 -50.92
N ILE A 496 -17.96 -5.81 -50.07
CA ILE A 496 -17.04 -4.68 -49.84
C ILE A 496 -15.69 -5.13 -49.26
N ASN A 497 -15.69 -6.12 -48.36
CA ASN A 497 -14.47 -6.68 -47.79
C ASN A 497 -13.70 -7.56 -48.79
N PHE A 498 -14.34 -8.05 -49.86
CA PHE A 498 -13.68 -8.81 -50.93
C PHE A 498 -12.85 -7.91 -51.85
N PHE A 499 -13.27 -6.65 -52.03
CA PHE A 499 -12.58 -5.66 -52.90
C PHE A 499 -11.56 -4.77 -52.18
N LYS A 500 -11.50 -4.81 -50.84
CA LYS A 500 -10.48 -4.11 -50.05
C LYS A 500 -9.50 -5.12 -49.48
N GLU A 501 -8.23 -5.00 -49.84
CA GLU A 501 -7.15 -5.83 -49.32
C GLU A 501 -7.25 -6.01 -47.79
N ARG A 502 -7.47 -7.27 -47.38
CA ARG A 502 -7.20 -7.93 -46.09
C ARG A 502 -7.60 -7.28 -44.75
N ASN A 503 -8.27 -6.14 -44.72
CA ASN A 503 -8.65 -5.51 -43.45
C ASN A 503 -9.94 -6.12 -42.88
N GLU A 504 -9.84 -6.86 -41.77
CA GLU A 504 -11.01 -7.35 -41.01
C GLU A 504 -11.73 -6.18 -40.31
N VAL A 505 -12.54 -5.45 -41.07
CA VAL A 505 -13.38 -4.36 -40.53
C VAL A 505 -14.76 -4.91 -40.16
N LEU A 506 -15.09 -4.83 -38.87
CA LEU A 506 -16.41 -5.15 -38.34
C LEU A 506 -17.34 -3.94 -38.39
N TYR A 507 -18.56 -4.16 -38.88
CA TYR A 507 -19.65 -3.18 -38.82
C TYR A 507 -20.67 -3.60 -37.76
N ILE A 508 -20.83 -2.80 -36.71
CA ILE A 508 -21.74 -3.06 -35.60
C ILE A 508 -22.93 -2.11 -35.73
N PRO A 509 -24.16 -2.63 -35.93
CA PRO A 509 -25.33 -1.78 -36.10
C PRO A 509 -25.65 -0.97 -34.85
N LYS A 510 -26.24 0.20 -35.07
CA LYS A 510 -26.59 1.19 -34.03
C LYS A 510 -27.31 0.57 -32.82
N ALA A 511 -28.24 -0.36 -33.08
CA ALA A 511 -29.01 -1.03 -32.02
C ALA A 511 -28.12 -1.81 -31.03
N LYS A 512 -26.95 -2.31 -31.47
CA LYS A 512 -26.00 -3.08 -30.65
C LYS A 512 -24.82 -2.23 -30.15
N SER A 513 -24.53 -1.10 -30.80
CA SER A 513 -23.37 -0.24 -30.50
C SER A 513 -23.33 0.24 -29.05
N ARG A 514 -24.46 0.60 -28.44
CA ARG A 514 -24.52 1.04 -27.04
C ARG A 514 -24.04 -0.05 -26.08
N ASN A 515 -24.50 -1.29 -26.27
CA ASN A 515 -24.13 -2.40 -25.40
C ASN A 515 -22.64 -2.72 -25.54
N VAL A 516 -22.11 -2.71 -26.77
CA VAL A 516 -20.67 -2.89 -27.02
C VAL A 516 -19.83 -1.83 -26.30
N ILE A 517 -20.23 -0.55 -26.36
CA ILE A 517 -19.54 0.54 -25.67
C ILE A 517 -19.58 0.33 -24.15
N LEU A 518 -20.73 -0.02 -23.58
CA LEU A 518 -20.86 -0.26 -22.14
C LEU A 518 -19.98 -1.42 -21.69
N SER A 519 -20.01 -2.55 -22.41
CA SER A 519 -19.13 -3.68 -22.13
C SER A 519 -17.65 -3.32 -22.25
N PHE A 520 -17.28 -2.48 -23.20
CA PHE A 520 -15.90 -1.98 -23.29
C PHE A 520 -15.52 -1.10 -22.10
N LEU A 521 -16.41 -0.20 -21.66
CA LEU A 521 -16.16 0.64 -20.49
C LEU A 521 -15.98 -0.20 -19.22
N ASP A 522 -16.76 -1.26 -19.05
CA ASP A 522 -16.58 -2.20 -17.94
C ASP A 522 -15.21 -2.88 -17.99
N ILE A 523 -14.79 -3.33 -19.18
CA ILE A 523 -13.45 -3.90 -19.37
C ILE A 523 -12.38 -2.86 -19.08
N TYR A 524 -12.52 -1.66 -19.62
CA TYR A 524 -11.58 -0.55 -19.44
C TYR A 524 -11.39 -0.22 -17.96
N ASP A 525 -12.49 -0.10 -17.21
CA ASP A 525 -12.46 0.18 -15.79
C ASP A 525 -11.81 -0.95 -15.00
N ASN A 526 -12.21 -2.21 -15.22
CA ASN A 526 -11.58 -3.35 -14.54
C ASN A 526 -10.08 -3.47 -14.87
N SER A 527 -9.70 -3.24 -16.13
CA SER A 527 -8.30 -3.28 -16.58
C SER A 527 -7.46 -2.18 -15.94
N ASN A 528 -8.02 -0.98 -15.80
CA ASN A 528 -7.31 0.11 -15.13
C ASN A 528 -7.05 -0.19 -13.66
N ILE A 529 -7.99 -0.82 -12.95
CA ILE A 529 -7.74 -1.22 -11.55
C ILE A 529 -6.58 -2.22 -11.49
N PHE A 530 -6.53 -3.17 -12.43
CA PHE A 530 -5.42 -4.12 -12.55
C PHE A 530 -4.08 -3.42 -12.78
N PHE A 531 -4.02 -2.47 -13.72
CA PHE A 531 -2.79 -1.72 -14.01
C PHE A 531 -2.38 -0.75 -12.91
N GLU A 532 -3.34 -0.24 -12.15
CA GLU A 532 -3.11 0.69 -11.04
C GLU A 532 -2.81 -0.03 -9.72
N LEU A 533 -2.82 -1.38 -9.66
CA LEU A 533 -2.60 -2.13 -8.42
C LEU A 533 -1.36 -1.66 -7.67
N LYS A 534 -0.24 -1.45 -8.38
CA LYS A 534 1.02 -0.95 -7.80
C LYS A 534 0.91 0.43 -7.15
N ASN A 535 -0.02 1.24 -7.61
CA ASN A 535 -0.22 2.63 -7.22
C ASN A 535 -1.45 2.83 -6.35
N ILE A 536 -2.24 1.78 -6.11
CA ILE A 536 -3.55 1.89 -5.45
C ILE A 536 -3.44 2.56 -4.08
N ASN A 537 -2.34 2.31 -3.37
CA ASN A 537 -2.08 2.87 -2.05
C ASN A 537 -1.41 4.24 -2.04
N ILE A 538 -0.91 4.74 -3.17
CA ILE A 538 -0.22 6.05 -3.19
C ILE A 538 -1.17 7.15 -2.69
N LYS A 539 -2.44 7.08 -3.10
CA LYS A 539 -3.49 8.00 -2.64
C LYS A 539 -3.70 7.89 -1.13
N LEU A 540 -3.74 6.67 -0.61
CA LEU A 540 -3.93 6.39 0.82
C LEU A 540 -2.76 6.90 1.67
N ILE A 541 -1.52 6.62 1.25
CA ILE A 541 -0.30 7.13 1.88
C ILE A 541 -0.33 8.66 1.93
N ARG A 542 -0.67 9.31 0.80
CA ARG A 542 -0.75 10.77 0.75
C ARG A 542 -1.80 11.32 1.72
N GLN A 543 -3.00 10.74 1.75
CA GLN A 543 -4.06 11.16 2.68
C GLN A 543 -3.67 10.93 4.14
N ALA A 544 -2.96 9.85 4.45
CA ALA A 544 -2.48 9.57 5.79
C ALA A 544 -1.45 10.60 6.26
N LEU A 545 -0.51 10.97 5.38
CA LEU A 545 0.47 12.03 5.64
C LEU A 545 -0.20 13.39 5.86
N GLU A 546 -1.21 13.73 5.04
CA GLU A 546 -1.97 14.98 5.20
C GLU A 546 -2.73 15.01 6.53
N MET A 547 -3.33 13.89 6.93
CA MET A 547 -4.03 13.75 8.22
C MET A 547 -3.06 13.83 9.40
N ASP A 548 -1.98 13.04 9.40
CA ASP A 548 -0.94 13.08 10.43
C ASP A 548 -0.38 14.50 10.59
N PHE A 549 -0.12 15.19 9.47
CA PHE A 549 0.29 16.59 9.47
C PHE A 549 -0.72 17.49 10.20
N SER A 550 -2.00 17.37 9.90
CA SER A 550 -3.04 18.17 10.54
C SER A 550 -3.17 17.90 12.04
N VAL A 551 -3.04 16.63 12.46
CA VAL A 551 -3.02 16.27 13.89
C VAL A 551 -1.81 16.88 14.59
N ARG A 552 -0.61 16.72 14.04
CA ARG A 552 0.62 17.29 14.62
C ARG A 552 0.52 18.81 14.72
N ARG A 553 0.01 19.46 13.67
CA ARG A 553 -0.24 20.91 13.66
C ARG A 553 -1.20 21.32 14.79
N PHE A 554 -2.32 20.61 14.95
CA PHE A 554 -3.30 20.88 16.00
C PHE A 554 -2.68 20.76 17.40
N ARG A 555 -1.90 19.71 17.65
CA ARG A 555 -1.24 19.49 18.95
C ARG A 555 -0.14 20.49 19.25
N GLY A 556 0.64 20.89 18.24
CA GLY A 556 1.62 21.96 18.41
C GLY A 556 0.96 23.25 18.87
N TYR A 557 -0.17 23.59 18.24
CA TYR A 557 -0.99 24.75 18.62
C TYR A 557 -1.51 24.65 20.06
N ASP A 558 -2.10 23.51 20.44
CA ASP A 558 -2.62 23.31 21.79
C ASP A 558 -1.50 23.27 22.85
N CYS A 559 -0.31 22.78 22.50
CA CYS A 559 0.87 22.81 23.36
C CYS A 559 1.35 24.24 23.62
N LEU A 560 1.37 25.12 22.61
CA LEU A 560 1.68 26.53 22.80
C LEU A 560 0.66 27.19 23.75
N ILE A 561 -0.63 26.86 23.61
CA ILE A 561 -1.67 27.31 24.53
C ILE A 561 -1.40 26.83 25.96
N ASN A 562 -1.05 25.56 26.15
CA ASN A 562 -0.73 25.01 27.47
C ASN A 562 0.49 25.69 28.11
N LEU A 563 1.56 25.92 27.33
CA LEU A 563 2.74 26.66 27.79
C LEU A 563 2.37 28.09 28.19
N LEU A 564 1.50 28.75 27.41
CA LEU A 564 1.01 30.09 27.74
C LEU A 564 0.20 30.09 29.05
N ILE A 565 -0.65 29.09 29.27
CA ILE A 565 -1.40 28.93 30.54
C ILE A 565 -0.45 28.80 31.72
N LYS A 566 0.62 27.99 31.60
CA LYS A 566 1.64 27.83 32.63
C LYS A 566 2.31 29.16 32.96
N GLU A 567 2.75 29.92 31.96
CA GLU A 567 3.37 31.24 32.19
C GLU A 567 2.39 32.27 32.76
N LEU A 568 1.14 32.31 32.28
CA LEU A 568 0.08 33.17 32.84
C LEU A 568 -0.26 32.82 34.29
N SER A 569 -0.11 31.55 34.71
CA SER A 569 -0.35 31.14 36.09
C SER A 569 0.71 31.69 37.05
N LYS A 570 1.96 31.84 36.59
CA LYS A 570 3.06 32.42 37.37
C LYS A 570 2.84 33.91 37.65
N LEU A 571 2.22 34.63 36.71
CA LEU A 571 1.79 36.03 36.94
C LEU A 571 0.81 36.18 38.11
N LYS A 572 0.00 35.15 38.40
CA LYS A 572 -0.93 35.16 39.53
C LYS A 572 -0.25 34.82 40.86
N LYS A 573 0.90 34.13 40.83
CA LYS A 573 1.54 33.52 42.00
C LYS A 573 2.76 34.27 42.53
N ASN A 574 3.40 35.16 41.75
CA ASN A 574 4.64 35.81 42.19
C ASN A 574 4.49 37.31 42.52
N PHE A 575 4.49 37.63 43.82
CA PHE A 575 5.50 38.53 44.37
C PHE A 575 6.81 37.72 44.36
N ILE A 576 7.92 38.21 43.80
CA ILE A 576 9.34 37.78 43.96
C ILE A 576 10.15 38.10 42.66
N TYR A 577 11.27 38.82 42.83
CA TYR A 577 12.34 39.30 41.91
C TYR A 577 12.00 39.88 40.50
N SER A 578 12.62 41.02 40.16
CA SER A 578 12.41 41.77 38.89
C SER A 578 12.81 40.99 37.64
N GLU A 579 13.85 40.15 37.73
CA GLU A 579 14.39 39.39 36.61
C GLU A 579 13.45 38.26 36.18
N GLU A 580 12.93 37.47 37.12
CA GLU A 580 12.00 36.38 36.86
C GLU A 580 10.68 36.88 36.25
N LYS A 581 10.21 38.04 36.73
CA LYS A 581 9.06 38.76 36.16
C LYS A 581 9.31 39.20 34.71
N ARG A 582 10.53 39.64 34.38
CA ARG A 582 10.93 40.00 33.01
C ARG A 582 10.95 38.77 32.09
N ILE A 583 11.56 37.68 32.55
CA ILE A 583 11.64 36.40 31.81
C ILE A 583 10.23 35.87 31.50
N ASN A 584 9.35 35.83 32.51
CA ASN A 584 7.98 35.38 32.34
C ASN A 584 7.19 36.28 31.38
N LYS A 585 7.37 37.60 31.46
CA LYS A 585 6.76 38.54 30.50
C LYS A 585 7.25 38.29 29.07
N ASN A 586 8.54 38.11 28.86
CA ASN A 586 9.12 37.78 27.55
C ASN A 586 8.53 36.48 26.99
N ALA A 587 8.39 35.44 27.83
CA ALA A 587 7.77 34.18 27.46
C ALA A 587 6.30 34.35 27.03
N ILE A 588 5.52 35.15 27.76
CA ILE A 588 4.11 35.43 27.42
C ILE A 588 4.01 36.18 26.09
N ILE A 589 4.85 37.19 25.86
CA ILE A 589 4.89 37.94 24.60
C ILE A 589 5.19 36.99 23.44
N PHE A 590 6.25 36.19 23.58
CA PHE A 590 6.64 35.20 22.57
C PHE A 590 5.49 34.24 22.25
N LEU A 591 4.91 33.61 23.27
CA LEU A 591 3.86 32.61 23.09
C LEU A 591 2.57 33.20 22.49
N LEU A 592 2.15 34.40 22.91
CA LEU A 592 0.98 35.07 22.33
C LEU A 592 1.19 35.36 20.84
N TYR A 593 2.34 35.91 20.48
CA TYR A 593 2.64 36.23 19.09
C TYR A 593 2.77 34.97 18.23
N GLU A 594 3.43 33.92 18.74
CA GLU A 594 3.52 32.61 18.07
C GLU A 594 2.16 31.94 17.85
N ILE A 595 1.24 32.05 18.82
CA ILE A 595 -0.12 31.51 18.68
C ILE A 595 -0.90 32.27 17.61
N LYS A 596 -0.76 33.60 17.54
CA LYS A 596 -1.41 34.45 16.53
C LYS A 596 -0.89 34.15 15.12
N GLU A 597 0.42 34.12 14.97
CA GLU A 597 1.14 33.91 13.71
C GLU A 597 1.36 32.44 13.36
N PHE A 598 0.58 31.53 13.98
CA PHE A 598 0.68 30.10 13.76
C PHE A 598 0.25 29.69 12.33
N ASN A 599 1.12 29.94 11.36
CA ASN A 599 0.79 29.89 9.94
C ASN A 599 1.67 28.92 9.11
N SER A 600 2.77 28.39 9.65
CA SER A 600 3.74 27.66 8.82
C SER A 600 4.53 26.55 9.55
N TYR A 601 4.60 25.40 8.89
CA TYR A 601 5.28 24.15 9.26
C TYR A 601 6.81 24.26 9.45
N LYS A 602 7.48 25.32 8.97
CA LYS A 602 8.95 25.36 9.00
C LYS A 602 9.53 25.44 10.41
N LYS A 603 8.88 26.17 11.32
CA LYS A 603 9.38 26.40 12.68
C LYS A 603 9.12 25.19 13.59
N TYR A 604 7.88 24.69 13.63
CA TYR A 604 7.46 23.56 14.48
C TYR A 604 7.60 22.17 13.83
N ARG A 605 8.55 22.03 12.90
CA ARG A 605 8.72 20.84 12.04
C ARG A 605 9.07 19.56 12.81
N TYR A 606 9.53 19.70 14.06
CA TYR A 606 9.92 18.61 14.95
C TYR A 606 9.14 18.69 16.25
N ILE A 607 7.85 18.40 16.19
CA ILE A 607 7.20 17.81 17.37
C ILE A 607 7.66 16.36 17.41
N LYS A 608 8.72 16.11 18.16
CA LYS A 608 9.20 14.75 18.40
C LYS A 608 8.37 14.17 19.54
N TYR A 609 7.61 13.14 19.24
CA TYR A 609 7.05 12.26 20.25
C TYR A 609 8.11 11.19 20.52
N THR A 610 8.72 11.22 21.70
CA THR A 610 9.70 10.20 22.15
C THR A 610 9.14 9.36 23.26
#